data_AF-A0A0D6A8I4-F1
#
_entry.id   AF-A0A0D6A8I4-F1
#
_cell.length_a   1.000
_cell.length_b   1.000
_cell.length_c   1.000
_cell.angle_alpha   90.00
_cell.angle_beta   90.00
_cell.angle_gamma   90.00
#
_symmetry.space_group_name_H-M   'P 1'
#
loop_
_entity.id
_entity.type
_entity.pdbx_description
1 polymer ?
#
loop_
_entity_poly.entity_id
_entity_poly.type
_entity_poly.pdbx_seq_one_letter_code
_entity_poly.pdbx_strand_id
1 'polypeptide(L)'
;VHRIMLNNFKNFGPIYREKIGFYESVNIIKPEDAAILFQAEGHYPKRLLIEAWTAYRDYRNHKYGVLLKDGEDWKTTRLVLNKQVIAPQVQENFVPLLDEVGQDFMARIQGKIEKSGNNKWTVDLSNELFKYALESVSSVLYGERLGLLHDHIEPEVQHFIDCISLMF
;
A
#
# COMPACT_ATOMS: atom_id res chain seq x y z
N VAL A 1 10.04 -10.96 11.26
CA VAL A 1 8.94 -11.93 11.01
C VAL A 1 9.24 -12.87 9.83
N HIS A 2 9.47 -12.38 8.60
CA HIS A 2 9.63 -13.25 7.41
C HIS A 2 10.70 -14.36 7.55
N ARG A 3 11.84 -14.12 8.21
CA ARG A 3 12.87 -15.14 8.44
C ARG A 3 12.41 -16.28 9.35
N ILE A 4 11.55 -15.99 10.32
CA ILE A 4 10.97 -16.99 11.23
C ILE A 4 10.08 -17.93 10.42
N MET A 5 9.23 -17.38 9.53
CA MET A 5 8.38 -18.20 8.65
C MET A 5 9.22 -19.13 7.76
N LEU A 6 10.29 -18.62 7.15
CA LEU A 6 11.21 -19.43 6.34
C LEU A 6 11.83 -20.58 7.16
N ASN A 7 12.21 -20.33 8.40
CA ASN A 7 12.75 -21.35 9.29
C ASN A 7 11.67 -22.37 9.70
N ASN A 8 10.47 -21.92 10.01
CA ASN A 8 9.35 -22.78 10.39
C ASN A 8 8.94 -23.73 9.26
N PHE A 9 8.86 -23.25 8.01
CA PHE A 9 8.59 -24.13 6.85
C PHE A 9 9.71 -25.15 6.62
N LYS A 10 10.97 -24.81 6.91
CA LYS A 10 12.08 -25.78 6.88
C LYS A 10 11.95 -26.85 7.97
N ASN A 11 11.52 -26.47 9.16
CA ASN A 11 11.49 -27.37 10.32
C ASN A 11 10.23 -28.23 10.39
N PHE A 12 9.08 -27.69 10.03
CA PHE A 12 7.77 -28.32 10.20
C PHE A 12 7.16 -28.82 8.87
N GLY A 13 7.77 -28.48 7.74
CA GLY A 13 7.27 -28.81 6.42
C GLY A 13 6.33 -27.74 5.85
N PRO A 14 5.62 -28.04 4.75
CA PRO A 14 4.91 -27.04 3.93
C PRO A 14 3.65 -26.46 4.59
N ILE A 15 3.21 -27.02 5.70
CA ILE A 15 2.07 -26.57 6.50
C ILE A 15 2.41 -26.71 7.98
N TYR A 16 2.18 -25.66 8.77
CA TYR A 16 2.36 -25.70 10.21
C TYR A 16 1.36 -24.81 10.93
N ARG A 17 1.12 -25.09 12.20
CA ARG A 17 0.30 -24.23 13.08
C ARG A 17 1.17 -23.55 14.12
N GLU A 18 0.87 -22.29 14.42
CA GLU A 18 1.64 -21.49 15.37
C GLU A 18 0.73 -20.53 16.13
N LYS A 19 0.99 -20.39 17.43
CA LYS A 19 0.32 -19.45 18.31
C LYS A 19 1.30 -18.38 18.78
N ILE A 20 1.02 -17.12 18.42
CA ILE A 20 1.80 -15.94 18.83
C ILE A 20 0.88 -15.02 19.64
N GLY A 21 1.11 -14.98 20.95
CA GLY A 21 0.21 -14.27 21.87
C GLY A 21 -1.21 -14.84 21.81
N PHE A 22 -2.16 -14.00 21.44
CA PHE A 22 -3.58 -14.38 21.30
C PHE A 22 -3.93 -14.89 19.90
N TYR A 23 -3.03 -14.77 18.93
CA TYR A 23 -3.26 -15.21 17.56
C TYR A 23 -2.83 -16.65 17.37
N GLU A 24 -3.72 -17.48 16.85
CA GLU A 24 -3.43 -18.82 16.37
C GLU A 24 -3.63 -18.86 14.86
N SER A 25 -2.64 -19.39 14.15
CA SER A 25 -2.61 -19.39 12.68
C SER A 25 -2.16 -20.74 12.14
N VAL A 26 -2.71 -21.11 10.98
CA VAL A 26 -2.17 -22.15 10.12
C VAL A 26 -1.46 -21.46 8.96
N ASN A 27 -0.19 -21.79 8.77
CA ASN A 27 0.68 -21.19 7.77
C ASN A 27 0.92 -22.20 6.65
N ILE A 28 0.69 -21.79 5.41
CA ILE A 28 0.86 -22.58 4.19
C ILE A 28 1.85 -21.89 3.26
N ILE A 29 2.61 -22.66 2.47
CA ILE A 29 3.57 -22.12 1.48
C ILE A 29 3.31 -22.61 0.05
N LYS A 30 2.57 -23.70 -0.11
CA LYS A 30 2.30 -24.30 -1.41
C LYS A 30 1.17 -23.58 -2.14
N PRO A 31 1.33 -23.25 -3.44
CA PRO A 31 0.26 -22.64 -4.23
C PRO A 31 -1.02 -23.48 -4.27
N GLU A 32 -0.92 -24.81 -4.24
CA GLU A 32 -2.06 -25.71 -4.28
C GLU A 32 -2.94 -25.58 -3.02
N ASP A 33 -2.31 -25.43 -1.85
CA ASP A 33 -3.02 -25.22 -0.58
C ASP A 33 -3.73 -23.86 -0.57
N ALA A 34 -3.09 -22.82 -1.14
CA ALA A 34 -3.70 -21.51 -1.28
C ALA A 34 -4.91 -21.54 -2.24
N ALA A 35 -4.81 -22.29 -3.35
CA ALA A 35 -5.94 -22.47 -4.27
C ALA A 35 -7.14 -23.13 -3.57
N ILE A 36 -6.90 -24.17 -2.77
CA ILE A 36 -7.96 -24.82 -1.97
C ILE A 36 -8.58 -23.83 -0.99
N LEU A 37 -7.76 -23.07 -0.26
CA LEU A 37 -8.23 -22.06 0.68
C LEU A 37 -9.15 -21.02 0.02
N PHE A 38 -8.71 -20.45 -1.12
CA PHE A 38 -9.48 -19.42 -1.82
C PHE A 38 -10.71 -19.99 -2.55
N GLN A 39 -10.72 -21.26 -2.93
CA GLN A 39 -11.92 -21.93 -3.44
C GLN A 39 -12.98 -22.13 -2.36
N ALA A 40 -12.57 -22.31 -1.10
CA ALA A 40 -13.46 -22.44 0.04
C ALA A 40 -13.88 -21.07 0.64
N GLU A 41 -13.48 -19.95 0.03
CA GLU A 41 -13.76 -18.62 0.53
C GLU A 41 -15.27 -18.30 0.49
N GLY A 42 -15.79 -17.76 1.60
CA GLY A 42 -17.18 -17.33 1.70
C GLY A 42 -17.42 -15.94 1.08
N HIS A 43 -18.69 -15.52 1.06
CA HIS A 43 -19.10 -14.21 0.51
C HIS A 43 -18.48 -12.99 1.18
N TYR A 44 -18.00 -13.13 2.42
CA TYR A 44 -17.45 -12.06 3.24
C TYR A 44 -16.10 -12.49 3.82
N PRO A 45 -15.02 -12.49 3.01
CA PRO A 45 -13.70 -12.83 3.49
C PRO A 45 -13.26 -11.90 4.61
N LYS A 46 -12.59 -12.46 5.61
CA LYS A 46 -12.02 -11.74 6.73
C LYS A 46 -10.53 -12.05 6.81
N ARG A 47 -9.75 -11.03 7.14
CA ARG A 47 -8.30 -11.18 7.38
C ARG A 47 -7.97 -10.81 8.81
N LEU A 48 -6.72 -11.05 9.18
CA LEU A 48 -6.18 -10.64 10.46
C LEU A 48 -6.38 -9.13 10.66
N LEU A 49 -6.97 -8.75 11.80
CA LEU A 49 -7.18 -7.37 12.18
C LEU A 49 -5.90 -6.79 12.76
N ILE A 50 -5.59 -5.54 12.40
CA ILE A 50 -4.52 -4.78 13.07
C ILE A 50 -5.16 -4.02 14.23
N GLU A 51 -5.16 -4.63 15.41
CA GLU A 51 -5.83 -4.13 16.62
C GLU A 51 -5.51 -2.65 16.92
N ALA A 52 -4.25 -2.25 16.75
CA ALA A 52 -3.82 -0.87 16.97
C ALA A 52 -4.56 0.13 16.06
N TRP A 53 -4.83 -0.23 14.81
CA TRP A 53 -5.50 0.64 13.84
C TRP A 53 -7.00 0.75 14.13
N THR A 54 -7.62 -0.36 14.54
CA THR A 54 -9.02 -0.40 14.98
C THR A 54 -9.20 0.43 16.26
N ALA A 55 -8.37 0.17 17.28
CA ALA A 55 -8.42 0.88 18.55
C ALA A 55 -8.23 2.39 18.40
N TYR A 56 -7.33 2.84 17.51
CA TYR A 56 -7.16 4.27 17.22
C TYR A 56 -8.46 4.88 16.67
N ARG A 57 -9.12 4.22 15.72
CA ARG A 57 -10.36 4.74 15.12
C ARG A 57 -11.50 4.76 16.13
N ASP A 58 -11.62 3.75 16.97
CA ASP A 58 -12.63 3.72 18.04
C ASP A 58 -12.41 4.84 19.05
N TYR A 59 -11.18 4.97 19.54
CA TYR A 59 -10.80 6.01 20.49
C TYR A 59 -11.06 7.42 19.95
N ARG A 60 -10.83 7.65 18.65
CA ARG A 60 -11.04 8.94 17.98
C ARG A 60 -12.45 9.11 17.38
N ASN A 61 -13.33 8.12 17.55
CA ASN A 61 -14.66 8.08 16.93
C ASN A 61 -14.62 8.34 15.40
N HIS A 62 -13.69 7.68 14.71
CA HIS A 62 -13.51 7.75 13.26
C HIS A 62 -14.14 6.55 12.56
N LYS A 63 -14.83 6.79 11.44
CA LYS A 63 -15.40 5.70 10.62
C LYS A 63 -14.30 4.80 10.06
N TYR A 64 -14.61 3.52 9.91
CA TYR A 64 -13.70 2.56 9.29
C TYR A 64 -13.70 2.68 7.76
N GLY A 65 -12.50 2.62 7.18
CA GLY A 65 -12.32 2.39 5.75
C GLY A 65 -12.55 0.93 5.38
N VAL A 66 -12.60 0.61 4.07
CA VAL A 66 -12.82 -0.76 3.57
C VAL A 66 -11.83 -1.78 4.14
N LEU A 67 -10.64 -1.34 4.54
CA LEU A 67 -9.64 -2.20 5.16
C LEU A 67 -10.10 -2.73 6.53
N LEU A 68 -10.78 -1.95 7.36
CA LEU A 68 -11.15 -2.34 8.73
C LEU A 68 -12.63 -2.75 8.87
N LYS A 69 -13.35 -2.82 7.75
CA LYS A 69 -14.74 -3.30 7.70
C LYS A 69 -14.78 -4.80 7.45
N ASP A 70 -15.84 -5.43 7.93
CA ASP A 70 -16.18 -6.83 7.73
C ASP A 70 -17.63 -6.99 7.23
N GLY A 71 -17.98 -8.18 6.75
CA GLY A 71 -19.38 -8.54 6.46
C GLY A 71 -20.01 -7.68 5.37
N GLU A 72 -21.30 -7.38 5.53
CA GLU A 72 -22.08 -6.62 4.55
C GLU A 72 -21.57 -5.18 4.39
N ASP A 73 -21.10 -4.55 5.47
CA ASP A 73 -20.54 -3.20 5.44
C ASP A 73 -19.28 -3.12 4.59
N TRP A 74 -18.41 -4.13 4.71
CA TRP A 74 -17.27 -4.31 3.82
C TRP A 74 -17.72 -4.46 2.38
N LYS A 75 -18.65 -5.39 2.10
CA LYS A 75 -19.10 -5.71 0.75
C LYS A 75 -19.69 -4.49 0.05
N THR A 76 -20.59 -3.77 0.73
CA THR A 76 -21.22 -2.56 0.21
C THR A 76 -20.17 -1.51 -0.15
N THR A 77 -19.23 -1.25 0.76
CA THR A 77 -18.14 -0.28 0.53
C THR A 77 -17.23 -0.73 -0.63
N ARG A 78 -16.87 -2.02 -0.66
CA ARG A 78 -15.97 -2.60 -1.67
C ARG A 78 -16.59 -2.55 -3.07
N LEU A 79 -17.88 -2.82 -3.20
CA LEU A 79 -18.58 -2.76 -4.50
C LEU A 79 -18.60 -1.35 -5.08
N VAL A 80 -18.76 -0.33 -4.24
CA VAL A 80 -18.69 1.07 -4.70
C VAL A 80 -17.27 1.42 -5.15
N LEU A 81 -16.26 1.10 -4.33
CA LEU A 81 -14.85 1.39 -4.64
C LEU A 81 -14.38 0.66 -5.90
N ASN A 82 -14.77 -0.60 -6.09
CA ASN A 82 -14.38 -1.36 -7.28
C ASN A 82 -14.83 -0.66 -8.57
N LYS A 83 -16.02 -0.06 -8.59
CA LYS A 83 -16.53 0.67 -9.76
C LYS A 83 -15.71 1.92 -10.09
N GLN A 84 -15.14 2.57 -9.08
CA GLN A 84 -14.46 3.86 -9.23
C GLN A 84 -12.92 3.73 -9.30
N VAL A 85 -12.34 2.63 -8.84
CA VAL A 85 -10.88 2.49 -8.72
C VAL A 85 -10.33 1.27 -9.46
N ILE A 86 -11.12 0.20 -9.59
CA ILE A 86 -10.63 -1.09 -10.12
C ILE A 86 -11.20 -1.41 -11.51
N ALA A 87 -12.38 -0.89 -11.84
CA ALA A 87 -13.05 -1.15 -13.11
C ALA A 87 -12.16 -0.70 -14.30
N PRO A 88 -11.92 -1.56 -15.31
CA PRO A 88 -11.06 -1.22 -16.44
C PRO A 88 -11.42 0.09 -17.13
N GLN A 89 -12.73 0.39 -17.23
CA GLN A 89 -13.24 1.60 -17.86
C GLN A 89 -12.79 2.88 -17.15
N VAL A 90 -12.49 2.81 -15.85
CA VAL A 90 -12.01 3.97 -15.10
C VAL A 90 -10.48 4.05 -15.11
N GLN A 91 -9.79 2.90 -15.20
CA GLN A 91 -8.33 2.86 -15.24
C GLN A 91 -7.74 3.58 -16.45
N GLU A 92 -8.43 3.58 -17.59
CA GLU A 92 -8.01 4.35 -18.78
C GLU A 92 -7.88 5.86 -18.49
N ASN A 93 -8.72 6.40 -17.60
CA ASN A 93 -8.66 7.81 -17.20
C ASN A 93 -7.48 8.12 -16.27
N PHE A 94 -6.91 7.10 -15.62
CA PHE A 94 -5.77 7.28 -14.71
C PHE A 94 -4.44 7.32 -15.47
N VAL A 95 -4.37 6.73 -16.67
CA VAL A 95 -3.12 6.64 -17.43
C VAL A 95 -2.52 8.04 -17.69
N PRO A 96 -3.27 9.05 -18.19
CA PRO A 96 -2.70 10.38 -18.39
C PRO A 96 -2.22 11.03 -17.09
N LEU A 97 -3.00 10.89 -16.01
CA LEU A 97 -2.67 11.46 -14.69
C LEU A 97 -1.38 10.87 -14.11
N LEU A 98 -1.18 9.56 -14.31
CA LEU A 98 0.02 8.86 -13.86
C LEU A 98 1.21 9.14 -14.78
N ASP A 99 0.98 9.26 -16.09
CA ASP A 99 2.04 9.59 -17.06
C ASP A 99 2.63 10.97 -16.80
N GLU A 100 1.80 11.99 -16.52
CA GLU A 100 2.27 13.32 -16.13
C GLU A 100 3.18 13.29 -14.90
N VAL A 101 2.79 12.57 -13.84
CA VAL A 101 3.62 12.41 -12.64
C VAL A 101 4.92 11.65 -12.96
N GLY A 102 4.86 10.66 -13.85
CA GLY A 102 6.03 9.91 -14.34
C GLY A 102 7.02 10.79 -15.11
N GLN A 103 6.52 11.65 -16.00
CA GLN A 103 7.33 12.60 -16.75
C GLN A 103 8.02 13.60 -15.82
N ASP A 104 7.30 14.14 -14.83
CA ASP A 104 7.86 15.06 -13.83
C ASP A 104 8.94 14.39 -12.99
N PHE A 105 8.74 13.13 -12.61
CA PHE A 105 9.75 12.35 -11.91
C PHE A 105 11.02 12.21 -12.75
N MET A 106 10.89 11.83 -14.02
CA MET A 106 12.03 11.70 -14.93
C MET A 106 12.75 13.04 -15.15
N ALA A 107 12.02 14.14 -15.32
CA ALA A 107 12.59 15.48 -15.45
C ALA A 107 13.39 15.87 -14.20
N ARG A 108 12.88 15.57 -13.01
CA ARG A 108 13.59 15.79 -11.74
C ARG A 108 14.89 14.99 -11.68
N ILE A 109 14.85 13.69 -11.97
CA ILE A 109 16.04 12.82 -11.96
C ILE A 109 17.09 13.34 -12.95
N GLN A 110 16.68 13.69 -14.16
CA GLN A 110 17.54 14.26 -15.18
C GLN A 110 18.20 15.57 -14.70
N GLY A 111 17.42 16.46 -14.07
CA GLY A 111 17.95 17.69 -13.48
C GLY A 111 18.97 17.44 -12.35
N LYS A 112 18.82 16.36 -11.56
CA LYS A 112 19.83 15.99 -10.56
C LYS A 112 21.11 15.42 -11.19
N ILE A 113 20.98 14.67 -12.29
CA ILE A 113 22.12 14.16 -13.08
C ILE A 113 22.91 15.31 -13.72
N GLU A 114 22.23 16.29 -14.28
CA GLU A 114 22.89 17.45 -14.90
C GLU A 114 23.63 18.30 -13.85
N LYS A 115 22.99 18.53 -12.69
CA LYS A 115 23.59 19.27 -11.57
C LYS A 115 24.81 18.58 -10.95
N SER A 116 25.02 17.27 -11.16
CA SER A 116 26.16 16.55 -10.59
C SER A 116 27.48 16.77 -11.35
N GLY A 117 27.42 17.30 -12.59
CA GLY A 117 28.59 17.67 -13.39
C GLY A 117 29.37 16.51 -14.01
N ASN A 118 29.02 15.24 -13.72
CA ASN A 118 29.68 14.05 -14.28
C ASN A 118 28.71 13.13 -15.03
N ASN A 119 27.54 13.66 -15.42
CA ASN A 119 26.45 12.92 -16.07
C ASN A 119 26.03 11.64 -15.30
N LYS A 120 26.19 11.67 -13.97
CA LYS A 120 25.84 10.56 -13.09
C LYS A 120 25.33 11.09 -11.75
N TRP A 121 24.23 10.54 -11.27
CA TRP A 121 23.74 10.81 -9.92
C TRP A 121 23.64 9.51 -9.14
N THR A 122 24.33 9.43 -8.00
CA THR A 122 24.26 8.28 -7.08
C THR A 122 23.54 8.75 -5.82
N VAL A 123 22.39 8.15 -5.53
CA VAL A 123 21.56 8.49 -4.37
C VAL A 123 20.78 7.27 -3.89
N ASP A 124 20.29 7.33 -2.66
CA ASP A 124 19.19 6.49 -2.22
C ASP A 124 17.86 7.04 -2.74
N LEU A 125 17.21 6.31 -3.63
CA LEU A 125 15.93 6.71 -4.23
C LEU A 125 14.72 6.45 -3.34
N SER A 126 14.87 5.85 -2.15
CA SER A 126 13.73 5.46 -1.31
C SER A 126 12.78 6.63 -1.05
N ASN A 127 13.30 7.78 -0.61
CA ASN A 127 12.48 8.98 -0.37
C ASN A 127 11.86 9.55 -1.67
N GLU A 128 12.61 9.52 -2.77
CA GLU A 128 12.13 10.01 -4.07
C GLU A 128 11.00 9.12 -4.62
N LEU A 129 11.08 7.81 -4.40
CA LEU A 129 10.03 6.85 -4.76
C LEU A 129 8.79 6.98 -3.88
N PHE A 130 8.94 7.29 -2.58
CA PHE A 130 7.80 7.61 -1.72
C PHE A 130 7.05 8.85 -2.19
N LYS A 131 7.79 9.92 -2.54
CA LYS A 131 7.21 11.15 -3.11
C LYS A 131 6.48 10.87 -4.42
N TYR A 132 7.11 10.13 -5.33
CA TYR A 132 6.50 9.72 -6.58
C TYR A 132 5.21 8.91 -6.37
N ALA A 133 5.23 7.92 -5.47
CA ALA A 133 4.07 7.10 -5.18
C ALA A 133 2.91 7.92 -4.58
N LEU A 134 3.21 8.83 -3.65
CA LEU A 134 2.19 9.68 -3.03
C LEU A 134 1.61 10.70 -4.01
N GLU A 135 2.46 11.33 -4.84
CA GLU A 135 2.01 12.25 -5.89
C GLU A 135 1.10 11.52 -6.89
N SER A 136 1.47 10.30 -7.29
CA SER A 136 0.71 9.46 -8.22
C SER A 136 -0.68 9.11 -7.68
N VAL A 137 -0.75 8.64 -6.43
CA VAL A 137 -2.03 8.31 -5.78
C VAL A 137 -2.88 9.57 -5.58
N SER A 138 -2.28 10.70 -5.22
CA SER A 138 -3.01 11.95 -5.00
C SER A 138 -3.57 12.52 -6.30
N SER A 139 -2.79 12.46 -7.39
CA SER A 139 -3.22 12.84 -8.74
C SER A 139 -4.45 12.03 -9.17
N VAL A 140 -4.44 10.72 -8.95
CA VAL A 140 -5.58 9.84 -9.28
C VAL A 140 -6.79 10.07 -8.37
N LEU A 141 -6.59 10.24 -7.06
CA LEU A 141 -7.70 10.33 -6.10
C LEU A 141 -8.37 11.70 -6.06
N TYR A 142 -7.58 12.76 -6.22
CA TYR A 142 -8.06 14.14 -6.05
C TYR A 142 -8.06 14.95 -7.36
N GLY A 143 -7.39 14.46 -8.41
CA GLY A 143 -7.18 15.25 -9.63
C GLY A 143 -6.25 16.44 -9.40
N GLU A 144 -5.46 16.42 -8.32
CA GLU A 144 -4.61 17.53 -7.88
C GLU A 144 -3.15 17.09 -7.69
N ARG A 145 -2.25 18.04 -7.93
CA ARG A 145 -0.81 17.88 -7.76
C ARG A 145 -0.40 18.44 -6.41
N LEU A 146 0.20 17.61 -5.55
CA LEU A 146 0.72 18.03 -4.24
C LEU A 146 2.08 18.74 -4.37
N GLY A 147 2.73 18.64 -5.53
CA GLY A 147 4.01 19.29 -5.79
C GLY A 147 5.21 18.60 -5.13
N LEU A 148 5.08 17.32 -4.80
CA LEU A 148 6.12 16.55 -4.09
C LEU A 148 7.41 16.37 -4.88
N LEU A 149 7.33 16.54 -6.20
CA LEU A 149 8.47 16.38 -7.12
C LEU A 149 9.21 17.70 -7.38
N HIS A 150 8.74 18.82 -6.81
CA HIS A 150 9.45 20.10 -6.88
C HIS A 150 10.69 20.12 -5.98
N ASP A 151 11.61 21.06 -6.23
CA ASP A 151 12.80 21.24 -5.38
C ASP A 151 12.42 21.75 -3.98
N HIS A 152 11.30 22.47 -3.85
CA HIS A 152 10.72 22.90 -2.58
C HIS A 152 9.41 22.14 -2.32
N ILE A 153 9.28 21.56 -1.13
CA ILE A 153 8.08 20.86 -0.66
C ILE A 153 7.58 21.59 0.57
N GLU A 154 6.28 21.87 0.61
CA GLU A 154 5.64 22.50 1.76
C GLU A 154 5.87 21.65 3.03
N PRO A 155 6.28 22.27 4.16
CA PRO A 155 6.62 21.52 5.38
C PRO A 155 5.52 20.59 5.89
N GLU A 156 4.25 20.98 5.73
CA GLU A 156 3.10 20.17 6.13
C GLU A 156 2.99 18.89 5.31
N VAL A 157 3.30 18.95 4.02
CA VAL A 157 3.25 17.79 3.13
C VAL A 157 4.40 16.82 3.42
N GLN A 158 5.60 17.34 3.71
CA GLN A 158 6.72 16.50 4.17
C GLN A 158 6.39 15.83 5.51
N HIS A 159 5.76 16.55 6.44
CA HIS A 159 5.33 15.98 7.72
C HIS A 159 4.34 14.83 7.52
N PHE A 160 3.38 14.96 6.60
CA PHE A 160 2.46 13.89 6.25
C PHE A 160 3.18 12.64 5.71
N ILE A 161 4.18 12.80 4.84
CA ILE A 161 5.02 11.69 4.34
C ILE A 161 5.74 10.97 5.49
N ASP A 162 6.34 11.74 6.40
CA ASP A 162 7.07 11.20 7.55
C ASP A 162 6.13 10.41 8.47
N CYS A 163 4.90 10.90 8.69
CA CYS A 163 3.88 10.20 9.47
C CYS A 163 3.45 8.86 8.87
N ILE A 164 3.37 8.74 7.54
CA ILE A 164 3.07 7.46 6.89
C ILE A 164 4.17 6.43 7.20
N SER A 165 5.43 6.86 7.16
CA SER A 165 6.58 5.99 7.44
C SER A 165 6.63 5.51 8.88
N LEU A 166 6.04 6.25 9.84
CA LEU A 166 5.93 5.83 11.24
C LEU A 166 4.80 4.81 11.49
N MET A 167 3.89 4.62 10.53
CA MET A 167 2.76 3.70 10.67
C MET A 167 3.15 2.23 10.38
N PHE A 168 4.25 2.00 9.68
CA PHE A 168 4.71 0.69 9.17
C PHE A 168 6.06 0.28 9.78
#